data_AF-A0A535YPI3-F1
#
_entry.id   AF-A0A535YPI3-F1
#
_cell.length_a   1.000
_cell.length_b   1.000
_cell.length_c   1.000
_cell.angle_alpha   90.00
_cell.angle_beta   90.00
_cell.angle_gamma   90.00
#
_symmetry.space_group_name_H-M   'P 1'
#
loop_
_entity.id
_entity.type
_entity.pdbx_description
1 polymer ?
#
loop_
_entity_poly.entity_id
_entity_poly.type
_entity_poly.pdbx_seq_one_letter_code
_entity_poly.pdbx_strand_id
1 'polypeptide(L)'
;MALIPDETRQQLKERFQTRLSGPVRLTLYTKPGSSRLVLPSGLGCPTCDDARQIAELIRDSAPDKVTLEIVDISQDGARAEIDEVFEVPTMAIAADTNPGRIRFQGLPTGSEFPALIDAVERVSSGDHGLKPETVTALAKLTEPTEVMVFATPT
;
A
#
# COMPACT_ATOMS: atom_id res chain seq x y z
N MET A 1 19.46 9.05 8.98
CA MET A 1 19.16 7.76 9.63
C MET A 1 18.18 7.07 8.70
N ALA A 2 18.44 5.82 8.29
CA ALA A 2 17.50 5.12 7.42
C ALA A 2 16.17 4.97 8.15
N LEU A 3 15.05 5.24 7.47
CA LEU A 3 13.71 5.08 8.04
C LEU A 3 13.49 3.63 8.53
N ILE A 4 14.19 2.67 7.94
CA ILE A 4 14.01 1.24 8.19
C ILE A 4 15.37 0.56 8.46
N PRO A 5 15.56 -0.08 9.63
CA PRO A 5 16.79 -0.79 9.97
C PRO A 5 17.08 -1.99 9.06
N ASP A 6 18.36 -2.33 8.89
CA ASP A 6 18.79 -3.46 8.06
C ASP A 6 18.26 -4.81 8.56
N GLU A 7 18.11 -4.97 9.88
CA GLU A 7 17.51 -6.16 10.48
C GLU A 7 16.06 -6.37 10.00
N THR A 8 15.27 -5.30 9.98
CA THR A 8 13.88 -5.34 9.50
C THR A 8 13.81 -5.70 8.02
N ARG A 9 14.76 -5.22 7.21
CA ARG A 9 14.86 -5.58 5.79
C ARG A 9 15.13 -7.07 5.61
N GLN A 10 16.04 -7.63 6.40
CA GLN A 10 16.36 -9.05 6.34
C GLN A 10 15.17 -9.91 6.77
N GLN A 11 14.51 -9.55 7.88
CA GLN A 11 13.30 -10.24 8.36
C GLN A 11 12.18 -10.22 7.32
N LEU A 12 11.96 -9.08 6.67
CA LEU A 12 10.91 -8.95 5.64
C LEU A 12 11.20 -9.83 4.43
N LYS A 13 12.47 -9.88 3.98
CA LYS A 13 12.90 -10.75 2.88
C LYS A 13 12.67 -12.23 3.18
N GLU A 14 13.08 -12.70 4.36
CA GLU A 14 12.88 -14.08 4.79
C GLU A 14 11.39 -14.44 4.89
N ARG A 15 10.60 -13.52 5.46
CA ARG A 15 9.15 -13.67 5.55
C ARG A 15 8.52 -13.78 4.16
N PHE A 16 8.88 -12.90 3.23
CA PHE A 16 8.28 -12.91 1.89
C PHE A 16 8.67 -14.10 1.03
N GLN A 17 9.86 -14.66 1.20
CA GLN A 17 10.27 -15.89 0.50
C GLN A 17 9.32 -17.06 0.77
N THR A 18 8.79 -17.15 1.99
CA THR A 18 7.95 -18.28 2.42
C THR A 18 6.45 -17.98 2.30
N ARG A 19 6.04 -16.71 2.38
CA ARG A 19 4.63 -16.32 2.52
C ARG A 19 3.98 -15.84 1.23
N LEU A 20 4.75 -15.28 0.29
CA LEU A 20 4.20 -14.83 -0.99
C LEU A 20 4.12 -16.02 -1.95
N SER A 21 2.96 -16.32 -2.51
CA SER A 21 2.79 -17.39 -3.52
C SER A 21 2.46 -16.88 -4.91
N GLY A 22 1.88 -15.69 -5.03
CA GLY A 22 1.49 -15.06 -6.30
C GLY A 22 2.03 -13.64 -6.49
N PRO A 23 1.95 -13.10 -7.71
CA PRO A 23 2.41 -11.75 -8.02
C PRO A 23 1.51 -10.68 -7.37
N VAL A 24 2.13 -9.61 -6.88
CA VAL A 24 1.50 -8.46 -6.25
C VAL A 24 1.92 -7.19 -7.00
N ARG A 25 0.94 -6.37 -7.35
CA ARG A 25 1.16 -5.02 -7.86
C ARG A 25 0.95 -4.03 -6.73
N LEU A 26 2.02 -3.33 -6.38
CA LEU A 26 2.02 -2.21 -5.44
C LEU A 26 2.08 -0.91 -6.23
N THR A 27 1.08 -0.05 -6.07
CA THR A 27 1.09 1.30 -6.66
C THR A 27 1.15 2.34 -5.54
N LEU A 28 2.16 3.20 -5.56
CA LEU A 28 2.28 4.33 -4.65
C LEU A 28 1.85 5.61 -5.37
N TYR A 29 0.77 6.22 -4.90
CA TYR A 29 0.35 7.56 -5.28
C TYR A 29 1.02 8.56 -4.36
N THR A 30 1.69 9.52 -4.96
CA THR A 30 2.53 10.50 -4.25
C THR A 30 2.41 11.87 -4.92
N LYS A 31 2.94 12.89 -4.25
CA LYS A 31 3.19 14.21 -4.83
C LYS A 31 4.49 14.74 -4.24
N PRO A 32 5.18 15.69 -4.90
CA PRO A 32 6.43 16.24 -4.39
C PRO A 32 6.27 16.74 -2.95
N GLY A 33 7.05 16.13 -2.05
CA GLY A 33 7.05 16.41 -0.63
C GLY A 33 7.84 17.66 -0.31
N SER A 34 7.25 18.83 -0.56
CA SER A 34 7.87 20.15 -0.42
C SER A 34 9.15 20.35 -1.25
N SER A 35 9.14 21.40 -2.07
CA SER A 35 10.40 22.00 -2.54
C SER A 35 11.23 22.45 -1.31
N ARG A 36 12.42 23.03 -1.49
CA ARG A 36 13.18 23.70 -0.40
C ARG A 36 12.43 24.85 0.33
N LEU A 37 11.15 25.01 0.03
CA LEU A 37 10.23 26.01 0.53
C LEU A 37 9.26 25.34 1.50
N VAL A 38 9.11 25.93 2.68
CA VAL A 38 8.01 25.59 3.59
C VAL A 38 6.71 25.97 2.88
N LEU A 39 5.94 24.96 2.49
CA LEU A 39 4.65 25.16 1.84
C LEU A 39 3.55 25.40 2.89
N PRO A 40 2.54 26.24 2.60
CA PRO A 40 1.36 26.38 3.45
C PRO A 40 0.67 25.03 3.71
N SER A 41 -0.04 24.92 4.83
CA SER A 41 -0.82 23.72 5.17
C SER A 41 -1.74 23.32 4.01
N GLY A 42 -1.60 22.10 3.51
CA GLY A 42 -2.33 21.57 2.34
C GLY A 42 -1.54 21.56 1.03
N LEU A 43 -0.44 22.30 0.94
CA LEU A 43 0.47 22.28 -0.22
C LEU A 43 1.64 21.31 0.08
N GLY A 44 1.82 20.29 -0.77
CA GLY A 44 2.86 19.26 -0.62
C GLY A 44 2.46 18.08 0.27
N CYS A 45 3.35 17.10 0.37
CA CYS A 45 3.14 15.83 1.07
C CYS A 45 4.34 15.49 1.95
N PRO A 46 4.34 15.87 3.24
CA PRO A 46 5.50 15.72 4.12
C PRO A 46 5.97 14.26 4.28
N THR A 47 5.05 13.30 4.20
CA THR A 47 5.32 11.87 4.43
C THR A 47 5.49 11.07 3.13
N CYS A 48 5.43 11.70 1.96
CA CYS A 48 5.46 11.00 0.68
C CYS A 48 6.81 10.34 0.38
N ASP A 49 7.91 10.95 0.82
CA ASP A 49 9.24 10.36 0.64
C ASP A 49 9.47 9.17 1.59
N ASP A 50 8.90 9.22 2.79
CA ASP A 50 8.92 8.09 3.72
C ASP A 50 8.05 6.93 3.20
N ALA A 51 6.87 7.25 2.65
CA ALA A 51 6.02 6.26 1.98
C ALA A 51 6.74 5.61 0.78
N ARG A 52 7.51 6.39 0.01
CA ARG A 52 8.35 5.85 -1.08
C ARG A 52 9.38 4.85 -0.57
N GLN A 53 10.11 5.19 0.49
CA GLN A 53 11.09 4.28 1.09
C GLN A 53 10.46 2.95 1.56
N ILE A 54 9.26 3.00 2.14
CA ILE A 54 8.52 1.80 2.55
C ILE A 54 8.10 0.96 1.32
N ALA A 55 7.56 1.60 0.28
CA ALA A 55 7.14 0.90 -0.92
C ALA A 55 8.31 0.23 -1.65
N GLU A 56 9.45 0.93 -1.75
CA GLU A 56 10.70 0.40 -2.29
C GLU A 56 11.23 -0.77 -1.46
N LEU A 57 11.19 -0.68 -0.12
CA LEU A 57 11.55 -1.80 0.75
C LEU A 57 10.72 -3.05 0.45
N ILE A 58 9.39 -2.89 0.33
CA ILE A 58 8.48 -4.02 0.06
C ILE A 58 8.82 -4.67 -1.28
N ARG A 59 9.03 -3.86 -2.32
CA ARG A 59 9.45 -4.32 -3.64
C ARG A 59 10.79 -5.05 -3.59
N ASP A 60 11.80 -4.50 -2.91
CA ASP A 60 13.14 -5.07 -2.85
C ASP A 60 13.22 -6.34 -1.99
N SER A 61 12.25 -6.55 -1.10
CA SER A 61 12.15 -7.76 -0.29
C SER A 61 11.66 -8.97 -1.08
N ALA A 62 10.96 -8.74 -2.22
CA ALA A 62 10.48 -9.79 -3.10
C ALA A 62 10.38 -9.31 -4.56
N PRO A 63 11.50 -8.96 -5.21
CA PRO A 63 11.50 -8.30 -6.53
C PRO A 63 10.90 -9.17 -7.64
N ASP A 64 10.93 -10.49 -7.48
CA ASP A 64 10.39 -11.45 -8.45
C ASP A 64 8.86 -11.58 -8.36
N LYS A 65 8.26 -11.10 -7.27
CA LYS A 65 6.82 -11.23 -6.98
C LYS A 65 6.11 -9.90 -6.80
N VAL A 66 6.82 -8.85 -6.41
CA VAL A 66 6.25 -7.53 -6.14
C VAL A 66 6.73 -6.53 -7.18
N THR A 67 5.79 -6.01 -7.96
CA THR A 67 6.04 -4.88 -8.86
C THR A 67 5.64 -3.57 -8.17
N LEU A 68 6.43 -2.53 -8.39
CA LEU A 68 6.16 -1.19 -7.83
C LEU A 68 5.96 -0.19 -8.96
N GLU A 69 4.81 0.47 -8.97
CA GLU A 69 4.50 1.63 -9.80
C GLU A 69 4.42 2.86 -8.90
N ILE A 70 5.07 3.97 -9.28
CA ILE A 70 5.00 5.23 -8.55
C ILE A 70 4.27 6.25 -9.43
N VAL A 71 3.14 6.75 -8.95
CA VAL A 71 2.28 7.71 -9.65
C VAL A 71 2.37 9.06 -8.94
N ASP A 72 2.92 10.07 -9.62
CA ASP A 72 2.87 11.45 -9.15
C ASP A 72 1.55 12.10 -9.61
N ILE A 73 0.61 12.25 -8.67
CA ILE A 73 -0.73 12.77 -8.99
C ILE A 73 -0.71 14.25 -9.38
N SER A 74 0.38 14.97 -9.11
CA SER A 74 0.55 16.36 -9.57
C SER A 74 0.91 16.47 -11.05
N GLN A 75 1.45 15.39 -11.62
CA GLN A 75 1.81 15.29 -13.04
C GLN A 75 0.78 14.49 -13.84
N ASP A 76 0.14 13.50 -13.22
CA ASP A 76 -0.82 12.59 -13.84
C ASP A 76 -2.16 12.59 -13.08
N GLY A 77 -2.86 13.72 -13.14
CA GLY A 77 -4.18 13.86 -12.51
C GLY A 77 -5.24 12.92 -13.11
N ALA A 78 -5.16 12.61 -14.40
CA ALA A 78 -6.09 11.69 -15.06
C ALA A 78 -5.98 10.28 -14.48
N ARG A 79 -4.76 9.80 -14.20
CA ARG A 79 -4.58 8.50 -13.55
C ARG A 79 -5.18 8.49 -12.13
N ALA A 80 -5.00 9.56 -11.36
CA ALA A 80 -5.57 9.70 -10.03
C ALA A 80 -7.11 9.67 -10.04
N GLU A 81 -7.74 10.31 -11.04
CA GLU A 81 -9.19 10.27 -11.23
C GLU A 81 -9.70 8.87 -11.60
N ILE A 82 -9.03 8.19 -12.54
CA ILE A 82 -9.39 6.81 -12.96
C ILE A 82 -9.28 5.83 -11.79
N ASP A 83 -8.23 5.98 -10.99
CA ASP A 83 -7.98 5.11 -9.84
C ASP A 83 -8.72 5.56 -8.57
N GLU A 84 -9.50 6.65 -8.63
CA GLU A 84 -10.25 7.26 -7.52
C GLU A 84 -9.36 7.54 -6.28
N VAL A 85 -8.15 8.06 -6.51
CA VAL A 85 -7.20 8.41 -5.45
C VAL A 85 -7.04 9.92 -5.36
N PHE A 86 -7.67 10.52 -4.36
CA PHE A 86 -7.64 11.97 -4.13
C PHE A 86 -6.71 12.41 -3.00
N GLU A 87 -6.29 11.47 -2.16
CA GLU A 87 -5.41 11.72 -1.01
C GLU A 87 -4.06 11.03 -1.19
N VAL A 88 -2.99 11.68 -0.72
CA VAL A 88 -1.62 11.15 -0.80
C VAL A 88 -0.84 11.39 0.51
N PRO A 89 0.07 10.48 0.89
CA PRO A 89 0.46 9.28 0.14
C PRO A 89 -0.61 8.19 0.22
N THR A 90 -0.79 7.44 -0.86
CA THR A 90 -1.70 6.28 -0.88
C THR A 90 -0.97 5.09 -1.48
N MET A 91 -0.98 3.95 -0.78
CA MET A 91 -0.47 2.68 -1.29
C MET A 91 -1.64 1.78 -1.67
N ALA A 92 -1.78 1.47 -2.95
CA ALA A 92 -2.75 0.49 -3.45
C ALA A 92 -2.06 -0.86 -3.66
N ILE A 93 -2.68 -1.92 -3.15
CA ILE A 93 -2.17 -3.29 -3.21
C ILE A 93 -3.18 -4.13 -3.97
N ALA A 94 -2.69 -4.82 -5.01
CA ALA A 94 -3.54 -5.57 -5.91
C ALA A 94 -2.87 -6.87 -6.34
N ALA A 95 -3.68 -7.89 -6.64
CA ALA A 95 -3.20 -9.03 -7.41
C ALA A 95 -2.98 -8.57 -8.85
N ASP A 96 -2.06 -9.22 -9.57
CA ASP A 96 -1.70 -8.82 -10.93
C ASP A 96 -2.91 -8.72 -11.88
N THR A 97 -3.89 -9.61 -11.71
CA THR A 97 -5.06 -9.71 -12.60
C THR A 97 -6.25 -8.86 -12.20
N ASN A 98 -6.14 -8.02 -11.16
CA ASN A 98 -7.29 -7.29 -10.65
C ASN A 98 -6.91 -5.91 -10.10
N PRO A 99 -7.64 -4.83 -10.46
CA PRO A 99 -7.39 -3.49 -9.91
C PRO A 99 -7.48 -3.46 -8.38
N GLY A 100 -6.72 -2.54 -7.77
CA GLY A 100 -6.48 -2.49 -6.32
C GLY A 100 -7.76 -2.49 -5.50
N ARG A 101 -7.91 -3.47 -4.61
CA ARG A 101 -9.03 -3.55 -3.65
C ARG A 101 -8.66 -3.09 -2.25
N ILE A 102 -7.36 -2.98 -1.95
CA ILE A 102 -6.85 -2.58 -0.65
C ILE A 102 -6.01 -1.32 -0.84
N ARG A 103 -6.34 -0.28 -0.08
CA ARG A 103 -5.64 1.01 -0.10
C ARG A 103 -5.25 1.38 1.33
N PHE A 104 -4.02 1.82 1.51
CA PHE A 104 -3.55 2.48 2.73
C PHE A 104 -3.37 3.96 2.41
N GLN A 105 -4.24 4.80 2.96
CA GLN A 105 -4.16 6.26 2.85
C GLN A 105 -3.39 6.80 4.06
N GLY A 106 -2.30 7.52 3.81
CA GLY A 106 -1.35 7.96 4.83
C GLY A 106 -0.07 7.12 4.89
N LEU A 107 0.71 7.30 5.95
CA LEU A 107 1.99 6.61 6.15
C LEU A 107 1.81 5.42 7.13
N PRO A 108 1.84 4.16 6.67
CA PRO A 108 1.62 2.97 7.50
C PRO A 108 2.88 2.57 8.29
N THR A 109 3.19 3.32 9.34
CA THR A 109 4.33 3.08 10.26
C THR A 109 3.88 2.52 11.61
N GLY A 110 4.83 2.22 12.49
CA GLY A 110 4.56 1.72 13.84
C GLY A 110 3.72 0.45 13.82
N SER A 111 2.63 0.48 14.59
CA SER A 111 1.64 -0.60 14.68
C SER A 111 0.92 -0.94 13.36
N GLU A 112 0.93 -0.05 12.36
CA GLU A 112 0.28 -0.28 11.06
C GLU A 112 1.19 -0.93 10.02
N PHE A 113 2.51 -0.93 10.24
CA PHE A 113 3.45 -1.56 9.31
C PHE A 113 3.19 -3.08 9.17
N PRO A 114 2.96 -3.85 10.25
CA PRO A 114 2.56 -5.25 10.13
C PRO A 114 1.25 -5.47 9.34
N ALA A 115 0.28 -4.55 9.42
CA ALA A 115 -0.97 -4.64 8.68
C ALA A 115 -0.75 -4.47 7.16
N LEU A 116 0.15 -3.57 6.77
CA LEU A 116 0.59 -3.44 5.38
C LEU A 116 1.24 -4.73 4.87
N ILE A 117 2.12 -5.35 5.66
CA ILE A 117 2.76 -6.62 5.29
C ILE A 117 1.73 -7.74 5.16
N ASP A 118 0.78 -7.86 6.09
CA ASP A 118 -0.30 -8.85 6.03
C ASP A 118 -1.18 -8.66 4.79
N ALA A 119 -1.48 -7.42 4.39
CA ALA A 119 -2.22 -7.13 3.17
C ALA A 119 -1.48 -7.64 1.91
N VAL A 120 -0.17 -7.42 1.82
CA VAL A 120 0.67 -7.94 0.71
C VAL A 120 0.64 -9.47 0.69
N GLU A 121 0.78 -10.13 1.84
CA GLU A 121 0.73 -11.60 1.95
C GLU A 121 -0.63 -12.18 1.50
N ARG A 122 -1.73 -11.58 1.96
CA ARG A 122 -3.09 -12.02 1.60
C ARG A 122 -3.39 -11.82 0.13
N VAL A 123 -2.98 -10.68 -0.44
CA VAL A 123 -3.15 -10.43 -1.87
C VAL A 123 -2.31 -11.41 -2.69
N SER A 124 -1.08 -11.69 -2.26
CA SER A 124 -0.21 -12.67 -2.94
C SER A 124 -0.77 -14.10 -2.89
N SER A 125 -1.34 -14.50 -1.75
CA SER A 125 -1.88 -15.85 -1.57
C SER A 125 -3.29 -16.04 -2.12
N GLY A 126 -4.07 -14.96 -2.24
CA GLY A 126 -5.50 -15.03 -2.50
C GLY A 126 -6.31 -15.58 -1.33
N ASP A 127 -5.66 -15.87 -0.19
CA ASP A 127 -6.31 -16.36 1.03
C ASP A 127 -6.74 -15.18 1.92
N HIS A 128 -8.05 -14.94 1.96
CA HIS A 128 -8.63 -13.90 2.80
C HIS A 128 -8.77 -14.33 4.28
N GLY A 129 -8.60 -15.62 4.62
CA GLY A 129 -8.68 -16.13 6.00
C GLY A 129 -10.05 -15.95 6.67
N LEU A 130 -11.12 -15.81 5.88
CA LEU A 130 -12.49 -15.61 6.38
C LEU A 130 -13.19 -16.96 6.49
N LYS A 131 -14.07 -17.10 7.48
CA LYS A 131 -14.89 -18.30 7.66
C LYS A 131 -15.85 -18.46 6.46
N PRO A 132 -16.22 -19.70 6.08
CA PRO A 132 -17.16 -19.94 4.97
C PRO A 132 -18.50 -19.22 5.13
N GLU A 133 -19.01 -19.13 6.36
CA GLU A 133 -20.24 -18.41 6.69
C GLU A 133 -20.13 -16.90 6.37
N THR A 134 -18.98 -16.29 6.67
CA THR A 134 -18.70 -14.88 6.35
C THR A 134 -18.63 -14.66 4.84
N VAL A 135 -17.95 -15.53 4.11
CA VAL A 135 -17.88 -15.45 2.63
C VAL A 135 -19.27 -15.55 2.02
N THR A 136 -20.09 -16.47 2.52
CA THR A 136 -21.49 -16.65 2.07
C THR A 136 -22.35 -15.42 2.38
N ALA A 137 -22.12 -14.75 3.51
CA ALA A 137 -22.81 -13.51 3.83
C ALA A 137 -22.36 -12.35 2.92
N LEU A 138 -21.05 -12.20 2.68
CA LEU A 138 -20.49 -11.16 1.81
C LEU A 138 -20.91 -11.34 0.35
N ALA A 139 -21.12 -12.57 -0.11
CA ALA A 139 -21.61 -12.86 -1.47
C ALA A 139 -23.03 -12.32 -1.74
N LYS A 140 -23.76 -11.86 -0.71
CA LYS A 140 -25.09 -11.25 -0.85
C LYS A 140 -25.02 -9.73 -1.09
N LEU A 141 -23.85 -9.11 -1.00
CA LEU A 141 -23.67 -7.69 -1.31
C LEU A 141 -23.85 -7.49 -2.82
N THR A 142 -24.86 -6.71 -3.21
CA THR A 142 -25.20 -6.42 -4.61
C THR A 142 -24.77 -5.04 -5.07
N GLU A 143 -24.34 -4.19 -4.13
CA GLU A 143 -23.92 -2.82 -4.38
C GLU A 143 -22.42 -2.65 -4.09
N PRO A 144 -21.72 -1.77 -4.81
CA PRO A 144 -20.35 -1.40 -4.47
C PRO A 144 -20.26 -0.96 -3.00
N THR A 145 -19.45 -1.66 -2.22
CA THR A 145 -19.31 -1.42 -0.78
C THR A 145 -17.88 -0.99 -0.48
N GLU A 146 -17.72 0.17 0.13
CA GLU A 146 -16.44 0.68 0.61
C GLU A 146 -16.35 0.49 2.14
N VAL A 147 -15.20 0.04 2.61
CA VAL A 147 -14.90 -0.10 4.04
C VAL A 147 -13.71 0.79 4.36
N MET A 148 -13.95 1.82 5.18
CA MET A 148 -12.90 2.72 5.68
C MET A 148 -12.57 2.37 7.13
N VAL A 149 -11.29 2.16 7.41
CA VAL A 149 -10.77 1.93 8.76
C VAL A 149 -9.86 3.09 9.11
N PHE A 150 -10.24 3.88 10.12
CA PHE A 150 -9.44 4.99 10.61
C PHE A 150 -8.53 4.49 11.73
N ALA A 151 -7.22 4.62 11.54
CA ALA A 151 -6.21 4.16 12.48
C ALA A 151 -5.15 5.25 12.72
N THR A 152 -4.38 5.08 13.79
CA THR A 152 -3.25 5.94 14.13
C THR A 152 -2.04 5.07 14.37
N PRO A 153 -0.90 5.33 13.71
CA PRO A 153 0.34 4.62 14.01
C PRO A 153 0.79 5.03 15.42
N THR A 154 0.56 4.14 16.38
CA THR A 154 1.11 4.26 17.74
C THR A 154 2.51 3.65 17.81
#